data_AF-A0AAV8YXC9-F1
#
_entry.id   AF-A0AAV8YXC9-F1
#
_cell.length_a   1.000
_cell.length_b   1.000
_cell.length_c   1.000
_cell.angle_alpha   90.00
_cell.angle_beta   90.00
_cell.angle_gamma   90.00
#
_symmetry.space_group_name_H-M   'P 1'
#
loop_
_entity.id
_entity.type
_entity.pdbx_description
1 polymer ?
#
loop_
_entity_poly.entity_id
_entity_poly.type
_entity_poly.pdbx_seq_one_letter_code
_entity_poly.pdbx_strand_id
1 'polypeptide(L)'
;MNELMRLAHEFLQNFCLGNQQNQVLLHKHLDLFLNPGIREAQTVCTIFQDNSTLCNEENEKVIQHFVHCIETHGRHVQYLKFLQTIVKAENQFIRKSQDLVMQEVE
;
A
#
# COMPACT_ATOMS: atom_id res chain seq x y z
N MET A 1 20.83 -13.02 2.91
CA MET A 1 19.39 -13.01 3.24
C MET A 1 18.68 -11.80 2.64
N ASN A 2 19.22 -10.58 2.79
CA ASN A 2 18.61 -9.35 2.25
C ASN A 2 18.39 -9.35 0.73
N GLU A 3 19.28 -9.98 -0.05
CA GLU A 3 19.15 -10.01 -1.50
C GLU A 3 18.03 -10.94 -1.97
N LEU A 4 17.86 -12.10 -1.32
CA LEU A 4 16.76 -13.02 -1.63
C LEU A 4 15.41 -12.36 -1.32
N MET A 5 15.30 -11.72 -0.15
CA MET A 5 14.09 -10.97 0.21
C MET A 5 13.84 -9.82 -0.77
N ARG A 6 14.88 -9.07 -1.16
CA ARG A 6 14.76 -8.04 -2.20
C ARG A 6 14.16 -8.59 -3.49
N LEU A 7 14.72 -9.69 -4.00
CA LEU A 7 14.25 -10.33 -5.23
C LEU A 7 12.81 -10.86 -5.09
N ALA A 8 12.44 -11.37 -3.92
CA ALA A 8 11.07 -11.82 -3.65
C ALA A 8 10.08 -10.65 -3.71
N HIS A 9 10.39 -9.51 -3.07
CA HIS A 9 9.56 -8.31 -3.15
C HIS A 9 9.46 -7.76 -4.59
N GLU A 10 10.58 -7.74 -5.32
CA GLU A 10 10.62 -7.31 -6.72
C GLU A 10 9.76 -8.22 -7.61
N PHE A 11 9.82 -9.53 -7.40
CA PHE A 11 8.95 -10.49 -8.06
C PHE A 11 7.47 -10.21 -7.78
N LEU A 12 7.09 -9.99 -6.52
CA LEU A 12 5.69 -9.72 -6.13
C LEU A 12 5.18 -8.38 -6.69
N GLN A 13 6.03 -7.36 -6.73
CA GLN A 13 5.72 -6.07 -7.35
C GLN A 13 5.42 -6.23 -8.84
N ASN A 14 6.28 -6.97 -9.56
CA ASN A 14 6.08 -7.28 -10.98
C ASN A 14 4.87 -8.21 -11.21
N PHE A 15 4.58 -9.11 -10.28
CA PHE A 15 3.41 -10.00 -10.32
C PHE A 15 2.10 -9.19 -10.32
N CYS A 16 2.07 -8.05 -9.62
CA CYS A 16 0.90 -7.17 -9.53
C CYS A 16 0.84 -6.10 -10.64
N LEU A 17 1.96 -5.81 -11.31
CA LEU A 17 2.06 -4.70 -12.27
C LEU A 17 1.06 -4.86 -13.43
N GLY A 18 0.08 -3.95 -13.50
CA GLY A 18 -0.94 -3.94 -14.55
C GLY A 18 -1.92 -5.13 -14.50
N ASN A 19 -1.96 -5.88 -13.39
CA ASN A 19 -2.81 -7.07 -13.25
C ASN A 19 -3.66 -7.00 -11.98
N GLN A 20 -4.90 -6.53 -12.15
CA GLN A 20 -5.86 -6.37 -11.06
C GLN A 20 -6.24 -7.70 -10.36
N GLN A 21 -6.24 -8.82 -11.08
CA GLN A 21 -6.55 -10.12 -10.48
C GLN A 21 -5.44 -10.58 -9.53
N ASN A 22 -4.19 -10.37 -9.94
CA ASN A 22 -3.02 -10.68 -9.11
C ASN A 22 -2.92 -9.75 -7.90
N GLN A 23 -3.29 -8.48 -8.05
CA GLN A 23 -3.42 -7.55 -6.94
C GLN A 23 -4.44 -8.03 -5.91
N VAL A 24 -5.64 -8.42 -6.34
CA VAL A 24 -6.68 -8.99 -5.45
C VAL A 24 -6.19 -10.29 -4.80
N LEU A 25 -5.45 -11.13 -5.51
CA LEU A 25 -4.86 -12.35 -4.95
C LEU A 25 -3.85 -12.02 -3.84
N LEU A 26 -2.93 -11.08 -4.09
CA LEU A 26 -1.91 -10.71 -3.12
C LEU A 26 -2.50 -9.93 -1.93
N HIS A 27 -3.57 -9.16 -2.15
CA HIS A 27 -4.32 -8.46 -1.10
C HIS A 27 -4.88 -9.42 -0.04
N LYS A 28 -5.24 -10.66 -0.40
CA LYS A 28 -5.67 -11.68 0.59
C LYS A 28 -4.60 -12.03 1.62
N HIS A 29 -3.34 -11.72 1.31
CA HIS A 29 -2.18 -11.96 2.17
C HIS A 29 -1.55 -10.64 2.64
N LEU A 30 -2.31 -9.54 2.63
CA LEU A 30 -1.80 -8.20 2.92
C LEU A 30 -1.11 -8.09 4.28
N ASP A 31 -1.60 -8.81 5.29
CA ASP A 31 -1.03 -8.81 6.65
C ASP A 31 0.45 -9.22 6.69
N LEU A 32 0.95 -9.99 5.72
CA LEU A 32 2.37 -10.34 5.63
C LEU A 32 3.26 -9.11 5.33
N PHE A 33 2.67 -8.07 4.74
CA PHE A 33 3.36 -6.86 4.31
C PHE A 33 3.04 -5.64 5.21
N LEU A 34 2.24 -5.79 6.26
CA LEU A 34 1.98 -4.73 7.24
C LEU A 34 3.05 -4.72 8.34
N ASN A 35 4.31 -4.63 7.91
CA ASN A 35 5.48 -4.47 8.78
C ASN A 35 6.13 -3.11 8.48
N PRO A 36 6.82 -2.49 9.45
CA PRO A 36 7.46 -1.17 9.29
C PRO A 36 8.75 -1.24 8.44
N GLY A 37 8.64 -1.77 7.23
CA GLY A 37 9.72 -1.97 6.29
C GLY A 37 9.47 -1.26 4.96
N ILE A 38 10.55 -0.71 4.39
CA ILE A 38 10.48 0.09 3.16
C ILE A 38 10.05 -0.78 1.96
N ARG A 39 10.46 -2.05 1.93
CA ARG A 39 10.17 -2.97 0.81
C ARG A 39 8.72 -3.43 0.85
N GLU A 40 8.26 -3.70 2.06
CA GLU A 40 6.90 -4.04 2.40
C GLU A 40 5.98 -2.91 1.95
N ALA A 41 6.29 -1.66 2.31
CA ALA A 41 5.56 -0.49 1.82
C ALA A 41 5.48 -0.40 0.29
N GLN A 42 6.58 -0.66 -0.41
CA GLN A 42 6.59 -0.68 -1.88
C GLN A 42 5.71 -1.79 -2.46
N THR A 43 5.75 -2.99 -1.87
CA THR A 43 4.89 -4.10 -2.28
C THR A 43 3.42 -3.77 -2.02
N VAL A 44 3.09 -3.18 -0.87
CA VAL A 44 1.72 -2.73 -0.60
C VAL A 44 1.29 -1.67 -1.61
N CYS A 45 2.13 -0.70 -1.96
CA CYS A 45 1.81 0.26 -3.03
C CYS A 45 1.42 -0.46 -4.32
N THR A 46 2.19 -1.48 -4.75
CA THR A 46 1.88 -2.21 -6.00
C THR A 46 0.61 -3.04 -5.95
N ILE A 47 0.17 -3.47 -4.75
CA ILE A 47 -1.12 -4.16 -4.57
C ILE A 47 -2.28 -3.21 -4.88
N PHE A 48 -2.20 -1.96 -4.41
CA PHE A 48 -3.28 -0.98 -4.55
C PHE A 48 -3.15 -0.11 -5.82
N GLN A 49 -1.98 -0.09 -6.45
CA GLN A 49 -1.69 0.79 -7.57
C GLN A 49 -2.70 0.60 -8.72
N ASP A 50 -3.36 1.69 -9.10
CA ASP A 50 -4.33 1.74 -10.19
C ASP A 50 -5.42 0.65 -10.11
N ASN A 51 -5.82 0.29 -8.88
CA ASN A 51 -6.92 -0.63 -8.63
C ASN A 51 -8.04 0.04 -7.83
N SER A 52 -8.99 0.65 -8.55
CA SER A 52 -10.10 1.37 -7.92
C SER A 52 -10.94 0.49 -7.01
N THR A 53 -11.09 -0.82 -7.32
CA THR A 53 -11.86 -1.75 -6.49
C THR A 53 -11.22 -1.91 -5.12
N LEU A 54 -9.92 -2.26 -5.08
CA LEU A 54 -9.20 -2.41 -3.82
C LEU A 54 -9.09 -1.09 -3.06
N CYS A 55 -8.82 0.02 -3.74
CA CYS A 55 -8.71 1.31 -3.08
C CYS A 55 -10.05 1.85 -2.52
N ASN A 56 -11.21 1.31 -2.94
CA ASN A 56 -12.51 1.65 -2.35
C ASN A 56 -12.92 0.73 -1.17
N GLU A 57 -12.35 -0.48 -1.09
CA GLU A 57 -12.72 -1.50 -0.11
C GLU A 57 -11.73 -1.57 1.07
N GLU A 58 -12.26 -1.61 2.30
CA GLU A 58 -11.56 -1.99 3.56
C GLU A 58 -10.11 -1.50 3.79
N ASN A 59 -9.81 -0.22 3.55
CA ASN A 59 -8.45 0.34 3.67
C ASN A 59 -8.07 0.93 5.03
N GLU A 60 -9.00 1.01 5.99
CA GLU A 60 -8.81 1.72 7.26
C GLU A 60 -7.60 1.19 8.05
N LYS A 61 -7.54 -0.13 8.30
CA LYS A 61 -6.42 -0.78 9.01
C LYS A 61 -5.06 -0.50 8.35
N VAL A 62 -5.04 -0.47 7.02
CA VAL A 62 -3.82 -0.28 6.24
C VAL A 62 -3.35 1.18 6.32
N ILE A 63 -4.28 2.12 6.20
CA ILE A 63 -4.02 3.56 6.35
C ILE A 63 -3.47 3.84 7.76
N GLN A 64 -4.16 3.36 8.80
CA GLN A 64 -3.73 3.48 10.21
C GLN A 64 -2.32 2.94 10.42
N HIS A 65 -2.02 1.76 9.86
CA HIS A 65 -0.68 1.18 9.94
C HIS A 65 0.40 2.09 9.34
N PHE A 66 0.18 2.65 8.15
CA PHE A 66 1.18 3.49 7.49
C PHE A 66 1.30 4.87 8.13
N VAL A 67 0.21 5.46 8.63
CA VAL A 67 0.27 6.68 9.44
C VAL A 67 1.09 6.45 10.71
N HIS A 68 0.79 5.38 11.45
CA HIS A 68 1.57 5.01 12.63
C HIS A 68 3.06 4.77 12.31
N CYS A 69 3.37 4.12 11.18
CA CYS A 69 4.76 3.94 10.73
C CYS A 69 5.47 5.27 10.46
N ILE A 70 4.78 6.26 9.89
CA ILE A 70 5.34 7.60 9.66
C ILE A 70 5.66 8.29 11.00
N GLU A 71 4.79 8.17 11.99
CA GLU A 71 4.96 8.77 13.31
C GLU A 71 6.10 8.12 14.11
N THR A 72 6.18 6.78 14.08
CA THR A 72 7.05 6.01 14.98
C THR A 72 8.40 5.64 14.38
N HIS A 73 8.45 5.32 13.08
CA HIS A 73 9.65 4.84 12.40
C HIS A 73 10.29 5.91 11.50
N GLY A 74 9.65 7.08 11.38
CA GLY A 74 10.15 8.23 10.65
C GLY A 74 9.57 8.39 9.25
N ARG A 75 9.92 9.53 8.64
CA ARG A 75 9.35 9.97 7.37
C ARG A 75 10.05 9.30 6.18
N HIS A 76 9.64 8.08 5.86
CA HIS A 76 10.04 7.42 4.62
C HIS A 76 9.12 7.80 3.47
N VAL A 77 9.71 8.14 2.32
CA VAL A 77 8.97 8.51 1.09
C VAL A 77 8.00 7.41 0.66
N GLN A 78 8.33 6.15 0.94
CA GLN A 78 7.53 4.99 0.56
C GLN A 78 6.19 4.93 1.30
N TYR A 79 6.16 5.32 2.58
CA TYR A 79 4.89 5.39 3.33
C TYR A 79 4.00 6.51 2.78
N LEU A 80 4.58 7.67 2.42
CA LEU A 80 3.85 8.75 1.75
C LEU A 80 3.35 8.34 0.35
N LYS A 81 4.15 7.58 -0.40
CA LYS A 81 3.73 7.02 -1.70
C LYS A 81 2.55 6.07 -1.56
N PHE A 82 2.48 5.29 -0.48
CA PHE A 82 1.31 4.47 -0.20
C PHE A 82 0.07 5.35 -0.01
N LEU A 83 0.14 6.37 0.84
CA LEU A 83 -0.98 7.30 1.05
C LEU A 83 -1.39 7.98 -0.26
N GLN A 84 -0.46 8.34 -1.14
CA GLN A 84 -0.78 8.88 -2.47
C GLN A 84 -1.45 7.85 -3.38
N THR A 85 -1.07 6.58 -3.28
CA THR A 85 -1.62 5.49 -4.10
C THR A 85 -3.05 5.15 -3.68
N ILE A 86 -3.36 5.17 -2.38
CA ILE A 86 -4.69 4.78 -1.88
C ILE A 86 -5.76 5.86 -2.09
N VAL A 87 -5.37 7.13 -2.13
CA VAL A 87 -6.29 8.26 -2.34
C VAL A 87 -6.63 8.52 -3.81
N LYS A 88 -5.87 7.93 -4.75
CA LYS A 88 -6.08 8.10 -6.19
C LYS A 88 -5.74 6.82 -6.94
N ALA A 89 -6.72 6.23 -7.63
CA ALA A 89 -6.53 5.09 -8.52
C ALA A 89 -7.19 5.36 -9.88
N GLU A 90 -6.59 4.88 -10.98
CA GLU A 90 -7.16 4.99 -12.34
C GLU A 90 -7.57 6.43 -12.72
N ASN A 91 -6.78 7.42 -12.29
CA ASN A 91 -7.07 8.86 -12.43
C ASN A 91 -8.33 9.38 -11.71
N GLN A 92 -8.94 8.59 -10.83
CA GLN A 92 -10.05 9.01 -9.98
C GLN A 92 -9.58 9.19 -8.54
N PHE A 93 -10.11 10.23 -7.89
CA PHE A 93 -9.89 10.45 -6.46
C PHE A 93 -10.87 9.61 -5.65
N ILE A 94 -10.35 8.91 -4.65
CA ILE A 94 -11.13 8.02 -3.81
C ILE A 94 -11.45 8.73 -2.51
N ARG A 95 -12.63 9.36 -2.50
CA ARG A 95 -13.06 10.25 -1.41
C ARG A 95 -13.02 9.58 -0.05
N LYS A 96 -13.49 8.33 0.04
CA LYS A 96 -13.45 7.55 1.29
C LYS A 96 -12.04 7.43 1.84
N SER A 97 -11.07 7.08 1.00
CA SER A 97 -9.66 6.98 1.39
C SER A 97 -9.06 8.35 1.73
N GLN A 98 -9.44 9.41 1.02
CA GLN A 98 -9.02 10.78 1.36
C GLN A 98 -9.52 11.21 2.74
N ASP A 99 -10.80 10.99 3.03
CA ASP A 99 -11.40 11.34 4.31
C ASP A 99 -10.74 10.56 5.46
N LEU A 100 -10.47 9.25 5.28
CA LEU A 100 -9.76 8.43 6.27
C LEU A 100 -8.31 8.91 6.50
N VAL A 101 -7.56 9.20 5.43
CA VAL A 101 -6.18 9.72 5.57
C VAL A 101 -6.18 11.07 6.29
N MET A 102 -7.16 11.94 6.04
CA MET A 102 -7.28 13.21 6.75
C MET A 102 -7.57 13.01 8.24
N GLN A 103 -8.48 12.11 8.60
CA GLN A 103 -8.82 11.82 10.00
C GLN A 103 -7.64 11.27 10.80
N GLU A 104 -6.80 10.44 10.19
CA GLU A 104 -5.66 9.82 10.87
C GLU A 104 -4.44 10.75 10.99
N VAL A 105 -4.39 11.85 10.21
CA VAL A 105 -3.27 12.80 10.22
C VAL A 105 -3.57 14.05 11.09
N GLU A 106 -4.81 14.19 11.58
CA GLU A 106 -5.20 15.22 12.56
C GLU A 106 -4.66 14.93 13.97
#